data_AF-D0IC27-F1
#
_entry.id   AF-D0IC27-F1
#
_cell.length_a   1.000
_cell.length_b   1.000
_cell.length_c   1.000
_cell.angle_alpha   90.00
_cell.angle_beta   90.00
_cell.angle_gamma   90.00
#
_symmetry.space_group_name_H-M   'P 1'
#
loop_
_entity.id
_entity.type
_entity.pdbx_description
1 polymer ?
#
loop_
_entity_poly.entity_id
_entity_poly.type
_entity_poly.pdbx_seq_one_letter_code
_entity_poly.pdbx_strand_id
1 'polypeptide(L)' 'MGKALLQLIVDAGVKTETVKPSSFKQVVVDATVMEKAVAFPTDAKLLKRCRGHLAKLTQKQGIGLRQIYA' A
#
# COMPACT_ATOMS: atom_id res chain seq x y z
N MET A 1 -4.12 12.24 5.26
CA MET A 1 -2.96 13.04 4.80
C MET A 1 -2.73 12.99 3.28
N GLY A 2 -2.75 11.83 2.61
CA GLY A 2 -2.39 11.74 1.18
C GLY A 2 -3.21 12.59 0.19
N LYS A 3 -4.52 12.73 0.38
CA LYS A 3 -5.38 13.54 -0.52
C LYS A 3 -5.02 15.03 -0.56
N ALA A 4 -4.62 15.61 0.58
CA ALA A 4 -4.29 17.03 0.67
C ALA A 4 -2.99 17.36 -0.08
N LEU A 5 -2.00 16.46 -0.02
CA LEU A 5 -0.73 16.64 -0.74
C LEU A 5 -0.93 16.55 -2.26
N LEU A 6 -1.73 15.59 -2.71
CA LEU A 6 -2.03 15.42 -4.13
C LEU A 6 -2.73 16.65 -4.71
N GLN A 7 -3.68 17.23 -3.96
CA GLN A 7 -4.35 18.46 -4.37
C GLN A 7 -3.36 19.63 -4.54
N LEU A 8 -2.46 19.83 -3.57
CA LEU A 8 -1.43 20.87 -3.63
C LEU A 8 -0.52 20.73 -4.85
N ILE A 9 -0.14 19.50 -5.20
CA ILE A 9 0.73 19.22 -6.36
C ILE A 9 0.00 19.53 -7.67
N VAL A 10 -1.26 19.12 -7.78
CA VAL A 10 -2.09 19.40 -8.97
C VAL A 10 -2.30 20.90 -9.13
N ASP A 11 -2.65 21.60 -8.05
CA ASP A 11 -2.88 23.04 -8.06
C ASP A 11 -1.60 23.82 -8.42
N ALA A 12 -0.44 23.39 -7.91
CA ALA A 12 0.85 23.96 -8.28
C ALA A 12 1.13 23.79 -9.77
N GLY A 13 0.93 22.58 -10.32
CA GLY A 13 1.18 22.29 -11.74
C GLY A 13 0.27 23.05 -12.71
N VAL A 14 -0.96 23.37 -12.29
CA VAL A 14 -1.88 24.24 -13.05
C VAL A 14 -1.42 25.70 -13.01
N LYS A 15 -1.01 26.20 -11.83
CA LYS A 15 -0.54 27.59 -11.66
C LYS A 15 0.76 27.88 -12.41
N THR A 16 1.64 26.89 -12.51
CA THR A 16 2.92 27.01 -13.23
C THR A 16 2.79 26.66 -14.72
N GLU A 17 1.56 26.48 -15.22
CA GLU A 17 1.24 26.07 -16.61
C GLU A 17 1.95 24.78 -17.07
N THR A 18 2.50 24.03 -16.13
CA THR A 18 3.22 22.77 -16.38
C THR A 18 2.25 21.66 -16.77
N VAL A 19 1.01 21.75 -16.31
CA VAL A 19 -0.08 20.83 -16.66
C VAL A 19 -1.21 21.63 -17.30
N LYS A 20 -1.52 21.32 -18.56
CA LYS A 20 -2.66 21.93 -19.25
C LYS A 20 -3.97 21.37 -18.68
N PRO A 21 -5.01 22.21 -18.46
CA PRO A 21 -6.32 21.73 -18.00
C PRO A 21 -6.94 20.68 -18.92
N SER A 22 -6.63 20.73 -20.23
CA SER A 22 -7.04 19.72 -21.21
C SER A 22 -6.50 18.32 -20.91
N SER A 23 -5.35 18.21 -20.23
CA SER A 23 -4.72 16.94 -19.89
C SER A 23 -5.49 16.15 -18.81
N PHE A 24 -6.37 16.81 -18.04
CA PHE A 24 -7.21 16.12 -17.06
C PHE A 24 -8.44 15.42 -17.69
N LYS A 25 -8.70 15.62 -18.98
CA LYS A 25 -9.85 15.01 -19.68
C LYS A 25 -9.68 13.53 -19.96
N GLN A 26 -8.44 13.04 -19.98
CA GLN A 26 -8.12 11.64 -20.23
C GLN A 26 -7.15 11.16 -19.17
N VAL A 27 -7.58 10.17 -18.37
CA VAL A 27 -6.71 9.48 -17.43
C VAL A 27 -6.17 8.25 -18.13
N VAL A 28 -4.88 8.26 -18.47
CA VAL A 28 -4.19 7.09 -19.01
C VAL A 28 -3.88 6.15 -17.85
N VAL A 29 -4.66 5.08 -17.72
CA VAL A 29 -4.43 4.01 -16.73
C VAL A 29 -3.57 2.91 -17.35
N ASP A 30 -2.44 3.28 -17.96
CA ASP A 30 -1.53 2.32 -18.60
C ASP A 30 -0.34 1.99 -17.70
N ALA A 31 -0.65 1.60 -16.47
CA ALA A 31 0.33 1.19 -15.47
C ALA A 31 0.25 -0.33 -15.29
N THR A 32 0.60 -1.11 -16.32
CA THR A 32 1.10 -2.47 -16.06
C THR A 32 2.50 -2.35 -15.46
N VAL A 33 2.57 -1.80 -14.25
CA VAL A 33 3.77 -1.89 -13.44
C VAL A 33 3.85 -3.35 -13.02
N MET A 34 4.75 -4.11 -13.64
CA MET A 34 5.17 -5.39 -13.06
C MET A 34 5.57 -5.10 -11.62
N GLU A 35 4.99 -5.81 -10.65
CA GLU A 35 5.38 -5.65 -9.25
C GLU A 35 6.88 -5.89 -9.14
N LYS A 36 7.64 -4.80 -8.96
CA LYS A 36 9.04 -4.90 -8.60
C LYS A 36 9.06 -5.61 -7.27
N ALA A 37 9.77 -6.74 -7.15
CA ALA A 37 9.92 -7.43 -5.88
C ALA A 37 10.60 -6.48 -4.88
N VAL A 38 9.79 -5.73 -4.13
CA VAL A 38 10.23 -4.62 -3.25
C VAL A 38 11.21 -5.11 -2.18
N ALA A 39 11.21 -6.42 -1.91
CA ALA A 39 12.21 -7.10 -1.11
C ALA A 39 12.40 -8.53 -1.62
N PHE A 40 13.60 -9.08 -1.45
CA PHE A 40 13.88 -10.49 -1.71
C PHE A 40 12.85 -11.37 -0.97
N PRO A 41 12.27 -12.39 -1.62
CA PRO A 41 11.25 -13.24 -1.01
C PRO A 41 11.92 -14.18 -0.01
N THR A 42 12.28 -13.68 1.17
CA THR A 42 12.71 -14.54 2.26
C THR A 42 11.46 -15.13 2.93
N ASP A 43 11.48 -16.44 3.15
CA ASP A 43 10.42 -17.17 3.85
C ASP A 43 10.07 -16.56 5.21
N ALA A 44 11.01 -15.86 5.86
CA ALA A 44 10.79 -15.11 7.09
C ALA A 44 9.58 -14.15 7.05
N LYS A 45 9.33 -13.48 5.90
CA LYS A 45 8.19 -12.56 5.76
C LYS A 45 6.87 -13.32 5.66
N LEU A 46 6.85 -14.45 4.95
CA LEU A 46 5.69 -15.33 4.85
C LEU A 46 5.39 -15.97 6.20
N LEU A 47 6.40 -16.48 6.90
CA LEU A 47 6.28 -17.06 8.23
C LEU A 47 5.73 -16.05 9.24
N LYS A 48 6.21 -14.80 9.22
CA LYS A 48 5.68 -13.73 10.09
C LYS A 48 4.20 -13.45 9.81
N ARG A 49 3.79 -13.44 8.54
CA ARG A 49 2.39 -13.25 8.15
C ARG A 49 1.50 -14.42 8.58
N CYS A 50 1.93 -15.64 8.30
CA CYS A 50 1.25 -16.86 8.73
C CYS A 50 1.09 -16.90 10.25
N ARG A 51 2.13 -16.55 11.00
CA ARG A 51 2.09 -16.46 12.46
C ARG A 51 1.04 -15.45 12.95
N GLY A 52 1.02 -14.25 12.36
CA GLY A 52 0.02 -13.23 12.69
C GLY A 52 -1.42 -13.66 12.39
N HIS A 53 -1.64 -14.41 11.30
CA HIS A 53 -2.95 -14.98 10.99
C HIS A 53 -3.36 -16.05 12.02
N LEU A 54 -2.43 -16.93 12.39
CA LEU A 54 -2.66 -17.96 13.39
C LEU A 54 -3.04 -17.35 14.74
N ALA A 55 -2.31 -16.34 15.21
CA ALA A 55 -2.62 -15.65 16.47
C ALA A 55 -4.01 -15.00 16.47
N LYS A 56 -4.46 -14.44 15.33
CA LYS A 56 -5.81 -13.90 15.19
C LYS A 56 -6.88 -15.00 15.23
N LEU A 57 -6.61 -16.14 14.61
CA LEU A 57 -7.53 -17.29 14.63
C LEU A 57 -7.67 -17.87 16.03
N THR A 58 -6.56 -18.02 16.77
CA THR A 58 -6.59 -18.54 18.13
C THR A 58 -7.34 -17.60 19.08
N GLN A 59 -7.17 -16.28 18.92
CA GLN A 59 -7.95 -15.30 19.68
C GLN A 59 -9.46 -15.43 19.38
N LYS A 60 -9.85 -15.62 18.12
CA LYS A 60 -11.26 -15.84 17.75
C LYS A 60 -11.84 -17.12 18.34
N GLN A 61 -11.02 -18.16 18.48
CA GLN A 61 -11.42 -19.47 18.98
C GLN A 61 -11.24 -19.62 20.50
N GLY A 62 -10.80 -18.57 21.21
CA GLY A 62 -10.55 -18.63 22.66
C GLY A 62 -9.39 -19.53 23.06
N ILE A 63 -8.48 -19.87 22.13
CA ILE A 63 -7.34 -20.75 22.38
C ILE A 63 -6.19 -19.92 22.94
N GLY A 64 -5.76 -20.24 24.17
CA GLY A 64 -4.59 -19.63 24.80
C GLY A 64 -3.28 -20.09 24.16
N LEU A 65 -2.48 -19.15 23.65
CA LEU A 65 -1.13 -19.42 23.17
C LEU A 65 -0.12 -19.31 24.32
N ARG A 66 0.76 -20.31 24.46
CA ARG A 66 1.82 -20.31 25.50
C ARG A 66 2.76 -19.10 25.39
N GLN A 67 3.03 -18.61 24.18
CA GLN A 67 3.93 -17.49 23.97
C GLN A 67 3.47 -16.61 22.80
N ILE A 68 3.23 -15.33 23.10
CA ILE A 68 2.82 -14.32 22.13
C ILE A 68 4.05 -13.45 21.85
N TYR A 69 4.79 -13.78 20.80
CA TYR A 69 5.77 -12.83 20.27
C TYR A 69 5.00 -11.80 19.43
N ALA A 70 4.59 -10.70 20.07
CA ALA A 70 3.95 -9.55 19.43
C ALA A 70 4.89 -8.92 18.37
#